data_AF-A0A124BRF3-F1
#
_entry.id   AF-A0A124BRF3-F1
#
_cell.length_a   1.000
_cell.length_b   1.000
_cell.length_c   1.000
_cell.angle_alpha   90.00
_cell.angle_beta   90.00
_cell.angle_gamma   90.00
#
_symmetry.space_group_name_H-M   'P 1'
#
loop_
_entity.id
_entity.type
_entity.pdbx_description
1 polymer ?
#
loop_
_entity_poly.entity_id
_entity_poly.type
_entity_poly.pdbx_seq_one_letter_code
_entity_poly.pdbx_strand_id
1 'polypeptide(L)'
;MGIKDNFTADEWFKVMTGPGRAGAAVVAASPSGLTGLVAEAQAIGQAVRESVSAQSRTPLLEAMAADLLGTAPDPQAMPHQERARNMEEAREQSLQGVRQAAWLVSAKASPEDAAAYRAMLINVAERTAGAAKEGGFLGIGGEQVNDKERAVIEELRALLGQGEAPAPDATSSPLIAPSPDGSGNSN
;
A
#
# COMPACT_ATOMS: atom_id res chain seq x y z
N MET A 1 -12.07 19.85 -9.20
CA MET A 1 -12.08 18.38 -9.41
C MET A 1 -10.98 17.83 -8.50
N GLY A 2 -11.36 17.00 -7.53
CA GLY A 2 -10.43 16.42 -6.57
C GLY A 2 -9.87 15.10 -7.09
N ILE A 3 -8.75 14.64 -6.54
CA ILE A 3 -8.13 13.37 -6.95
C ILE A 3 -9.07 12.16 -6.87
N LYS A 4 -10.06 12.21 -5.95
CA LYS A 4 -11.11 11.20 -5.82
C LYS A 4 -11.93 11.03 -7.10
N ASP A 5 -12.11 12.10 -7.89
CA ASP A 5 -12.90 12.08 -9.12
C ASP A 5 -12.24 11.24 -10.23
N ASN A 6 -10.96 10.86 -10.06
CA ASN A 6 -10.26 9.94 -10.97
C ASN A 6 -10.69 8.47 -10.75
N PHE A 7 -11.34 8.16 -9.62
CA PHE A 7 -11.71 6.81 -9.22
C PHE A 7 -13.22 6.62 -9.29
N THR A 8 -13.66 5.42 -9.71
CA THR A 8 -15.04 4.99 -9.47
C THR A 8 -15.25 4.72 -7.98
N ALA A 9 -16.51 4.63 -7.53
CA ALA A 9 -16.82 4.31 -6.14
C ALA A 9 -16.17 2.99 -5.69
N ASP A 10 -16.20 1.96 -6.54
CA ASP A 10 -15.60 0.66 -6.25
C ASP A 10 -14.07 0.67 -6.23
N GLU A 11 -13.44 1.52 -7.03
CA GLU A 11 -11.99 1.69 -7.04
C GLU A 11 -11.55 2.48 -5.81
N TRP A 12 -12.25 3.56 -5.50
CA TRP A 12 -11.99 4.37 -4.32
C TRP A 12 -12.13 3.54 -3.04
N PHE A 13 -13.14 2.68 -2.95
CA PHE A 13 -13.28 1.74 -1.85
C PHE A 13 -12.07 0.80 -1.71
N LYS A 14 -11.52 0.30 -2.81
CA LYS A 14 -10.29 -0.53 -2.78
C LYS A 14 -9.08 0.29 -2.29
N VAL A 15 -8.94 1.54 -2.73
CA VAL A 15 -7.88 2.45 -2.26
C VAL A 15 -8.03 2.72 -0.76
N MET A 16 -9.24 2.98 -0.27
CA MET A 16 -9.49 3.21 1.16
C MET A 16 -9.26 1.97 2.04
N THR A 17 -9.52 0.78 1.52
CA THR A 17 -9.37 -0.48 2.26
C THR A 17 -7.98 -1.10 2.14
N GLY A 18 -7.17 -0.70 1.17
CA GLY A 18 -5.80 -1.21 0.95
C GLY A 18 -4.91 -1.21 2.20
N PRO A 19 -4.88 -0.14 3.03
CA PRO A 19 -4.12 -0.14 4.28
C PRO A 19 -4.57 -1.24 5.26
N GLY A 20 -5.88 -1.41 5.43
CA GLY A 20 -6.44 -2.49 6.24
C GLY A 20 -6.08 -3.87 5.72
N ARG A 21 -6.03 -4.04 4.39
CA ARG A 21 -5.58 -5.29 3.74
C ARG A 21 -4.10 -5.57 4.01
N ALA A 22 -3.23 -4.56 4.00
CA ALA A 22 -1.81 -4.73 4.34
C ALA A 22 -1.62 -5.24 5.78
N GLY A 23 -2.35 -4.66 6.74
CA GLY A 23 -2.36 -5.16 8.12
C GLY A 23 -2.94 -6.57 8.23
N ALA A 24 -4.08 -6.84 7.59
CA ALA A 24 -4.73 -8.15 7.60
C ALA A 24 -3.84 -9.26 7.02
N ALA A 25 -3.00 -8.98 6.02
CA ALA A 25 -2.03 -9.94 5.49
C ALA A 25 -1.01 -10.38 6.55
N VAL A 26 -0.57 -9.45 7.41
CA VAL A 26 0.35 -9.75 8.51
C VAL A 26 -0.35 -10.59 9.59
N VAL A 27 -1.54 -10.16 10.02
CA VAL A 27 -2.35 -10.90 11.01
C VAL A 27 -2.63 -12.33 10.56
N ALA A 28 -2.98 -12.52 9.28
CA ALA A 28 -3.29 -13.83 8.74
C ALA A 28 -2.07 -14.80 8.73
N ALA A 29 -0.85 -14.28 8.66
CA ALA A 29 0.36 -15.11 8.69
C ALA A 29 0.76 -15.53 10.11
N SER A 30 0.37 -14.74 11.11
CA SER A 30 0.63 -15.04 12.51
C SER A 30 -0.47 -14.44 13.41
N PRO A 31 -1.63 -15.09 13.51
CA PRO A 31 -2.71 -14.54 14.31
C PRO A 31 -2.32 -14.55 15.78
N SER A 32 -2.25 -13.37 16.39
CA SER A 32 -2.22 -13.24 17.83
C SER A 32 -3.59 -13.68 18.37
N GLY A 33 -3.67 -14.28 19.56
CA GLY A 33 -4.96 -14.69 20.16
C GLY A 33 -5.98 -13.53 20.25
N LEU A 34 -7.19 -13.79 20.75
CA LEU A 34 -8.32 -12.82 20.71
C LEU A 34 -7.98 -11.41 21.23
N THR A 35 -7.11 -11.27 22.24
CA THR A 35 -6.63 -9.98 22.77
C THR A 35 -5.67 -9.26 21.81
N GLY A 36 -4.84 -10.01 21.10
CA GLY A 36 -3.93 -9.48 20.09
C GLY A 36 -4.66 -9.00 18.83
N LEU A 37 -5.72 -9.66 18.40
CA LEU A 37 -6.53 -9.20 17.25
C LEU A 37 -7.10 -7.79 17.45
N VAL A 38 -7.50 -7.44 18.68
CA VAL A 38 -7.98 -6.09 19.02
C VAL A 38 -6.85 -5.07 18.94
N ALA A 39 -5.68 -5.40 19.50
CA ALA A 39 -4.50 -4.54 19.44
C ALA A 39 -4.01 -4.33 18.00
N GLU A 40 -4.02 -5.39 17.19
CA GLU A 40 -3.69 -5.34 15.75
C GLU A 40 -4.65 -4.43 14.98
N ALA A 41 -5.97 -4.55 15.21
CA ALA A 41 -6.96 -3.67 14.59
C ALA A 41 -6.77 -2.20 15.00
N GLN A 42 -6.45 -1.94 16.28
CA GLN A 42 -6.13 -0.60 16.76
C GLN A 42 -4.86 -0.03 16.12
N ALA A 43 -3.81 -0.85 16.00
CA ALA A 43 -2.55 -0.44 15.38
C ALA A 43 -2.72 -0.10 13.90
N ILE A 44 -3.52 -0.87 13.16
CA ILE A 44 -3.91 -0.56 11.78
C ILE A 44 -4.59 0.81 11.72
N GLY A 45 -5.60 1.03 12.57
CA GLY A 45 -6.35 2.29 12.61
C GLY A 45 -5.47 3.50 12.95
N GLN A 46 -4.55 3.37 13.90
CA GLN A 46 -3.60 4.42 14.28
C GLN A 46 -2.61 4.71 13.14
N ALA A 47 -2.03 3.68 12.53
CA ALA A 47 -1.10 3.81 11.41
C ALA A 47 -1.71 4.57 10.23
N VAL A 48 -2.95 4.22 9.87
CA VAL A 48 -3.71 4.94 8.83
C VAL A 48 -3.94 6.39 9.25
N ARG A 49 -4.42 6.63 10.48
CA ARG A 49 -4.70 7.98 10.98
C ARG A 49 -3.47 8.87 10.96
N GLU A 50 -2.33 8.36 11.42
CA GLU A 50 -1.07 9.10 11.43
C GLU A 50 -0.60 9.44 10.02
N SER A 51 -0.69 8.48 9.09
CA SER A 51 -0.32 8.69 7.69
C SER A 51 -1.16 9.79 7.03
N VAL A 52 -2.47 9.81 7.31
CA VAL A 52 -3.39 10.82 6.75
C VAL A 52 -3.42 12.13 7.54
N SER A 53 -2.70 12.23 8.67
CA SER A 53 -2.59 13.43 9.52
C SER A 53 -1.21 14.11 9.46
N ALA A 54 -0.30 13.61 8.61
CA ALA A 54 1.03 14.20 8.42
C ALA A 54 0.95 15.66 7.93
N GLN A 55 1.93 16.50 8.29
CA GLN A 55 1.94 17.94 7.95
C GLN A 55 2.13 18.22 6.44
N SER A 56 2.67 17.25 5.69
CA SER A 56 2.84 17.34 4.24
C SER A 56 2.23 16.09 3.61
N ARG A 57 0.97 16.22 3.15
CA ARG A 57 0.24 15.13 2.52
C ARG A 57 0.20 15.34 1.03
N THR A 58 0.33 14.26 0.29
CA THR A 58 0.01 14.26 -1.13
C THR A 58 -1.52 14.40 -1.30
N PRO A 59 -2.01 14.92 -2.44
CA PRO A 59 -3.44 15.09 -2.67
C PRO A 59 -4.28 13.83 -2.38
N LEU A 60 -3.74 12.64 -2.66
CA LEU A 60 -4.39 11.37 -2.36
C LEU A 60 -4.60 11.18 -0.85
N LEU A 61 -3.56 11.35 -0.05
CA LEU A 61 -3.65 11.16 1.40
C LEU A 61 -4.57 12.21 2.04
N GLU A 62 -4.65 13.42 1.46
CA GLU A 62 -5.63 14.42 1.89
C GLU A 62 -7.07 13.99 1.62
N ALA A 63 -7.34 13.47 0.43
CA ALA A 63 -8.67 12.97 0.08
C ALA A 63 -9.07 11.77 0.95
N MET A 64 -8.13 10.86 1.23
CA MET A 64 -8.36 9.76 2.17
C MET A 64 -8.65 10.28 3.59
N ALA A 65 -7.91 11.28 4.06
CA ALA A 65 -8.14 11.90 5.37
C ALA A 65 -9.55 12.49 5.48
N ALA A 66 -9.97 13.23 4.44
CA ALA A 66 -11.27 13.88 4.40
C ALA A 66 -12.42 12.85 4.47
N ASP A 67 -12.31 11.75 3.73
CA ASP A 67 -13.31 10.68 3.75
C ASP A 67 -13.31 9.89 5.06
N LEU A 68 -12.15 9.69 5.69
CA LEU A 68 -12.05 9.05 7.02
C LEU A 68 -12.66 9.88 8.15
N LEU A 69 -12.58 11.21 8.04
CA LEU A 69 -13.18 12.15 8.98
C LEU A 69 -14.66 12.42 8.68
N GLY A 70 -15.13 12.03 7.49
CA GLY A 70 -16.52 12.11 7.08
C GLY A 70 -17.41 11.05 7.75
N THR A 71 -18.67 11.02 7.33
CA THR A 71 -19.62 10.00 7.79
C THR A 71 -19.20 8.63 7.29
N ALA A 72 -19.16 7.65 8.19
CA ALA A 72 -18.90 6.26 7.81
C ALA A 72 -19.90 5.81 6.72
N PRO A 73 -19.43 5.12 5.66
CA PRO A 73 -20.31 4.64 4.60
C PRO A 73 -21.32 3.62 5.16
N ASP A 74 -22.53 3.63 4.61
CA ASP A 74 -23.56 2.67 4.95
C ASP A 74 -23.03 1.24 4.74
N PRO A 75 -23.06 0.35 5.75
CA PRO A 75 -22.67 -1.04 5.59
C PRO A 75 -23.36 -1.76 4.42
N GLN A 76 -24.59 -1.35 4.06
CA GLN A 76 -25.32 -1.91 2.92
C GLN A 76 -24.85 -1.38 1.57
N ALA A 77 -24.17 -0.22 1.55
CA ALA A 77 -23.55 0.34 0.36
C ALA A 77 -22.11 -0.16 0.13
N MET A 78 -21.56 -0.92 1.09
CA MET A 78 -20.22 -1.51 0.92
C MET A 78 -20.28 -2.69 -0.05
N PRO A 79 -19.33 -2.79 -1.01
CA PRO A 79 -19.23 -3.94 -1.89
C PRO A 79 -19.18 -5.24 -1.09
N HIS A 80 -19.94 -6.25 -1.53
CA HIS A 80 -19.86 -7.58 -0.94
C HIS A 80 -18.45 -8.14 -1.13
N GLN A 81 -17.77 -8.36 -0.02
CA GLN A 81 -16.48 -9.02 0.02
C GLN A 81 -16.71 -10.48 0.40
N GLU A 82 -16.14 -11.39 -0.39
CA GLU A 82 -16.09 -12.80 -0.02
C GLU A 82 -15.36 -12.95 1.31
N ARG A 83 -15.98 -13.70 2.22
CA ARG A 83 -15.34 -14.02 3.50
C ARG A 83 -14.37 -15.16 3.27
N ALA A 84 -13.11 -14.94 3.62
CA ALA A 84 -12.11 -16.00 3.65
C ALA A 84 -12.57 -17.16 4.53
N ARG A 85 -12.35 -18.39 4.06
CA ARG A 85 -12.75 -19.62 4.75
C ARG A 85 -11.69 -20.10 5.74
N ASN A 86 -10.44 -19.67 5.54
CA ASN A 86 -9.30 -19.99 6.40
C ASN A 86 -8.26 -18.84 6.35
N MET A 87 -7.19 -18.95 7.14
CA MET A 87 -6.16 -17.91 7.25
C MET A 87 -5.30 -17.78 5.98
N GLU A 88 -5.10 -18.87 5.24
CA GLU A 88 -4.34 -18.84 3.98
C GLU A 88 -5.09 -18.05 2.91
N GLU A 89 -6.38 -18.31 2.75
CA GLU A 89 -7.26 -17.56 1.86
C GLU A 89 -7.37 -16.09 2.32
N ALA A 90 -7.43 -15.83 3.63
CA ALA A 90 -7.44 -14.47 4.16
C ALA A 90 -6.16 -13.70 3.81
N ARG A 91 -5.00 -14.36 3.88
CA ARG A 91 -3.70 -13.80 3.48
C ARG A 91 -3.68 -13.50 1.99
N GLU A 92 -4.07 -14.45 1.14
CA GLU A 92 -4.09 -14.29 -0.31
C GLU A 92 -5.03 -13.16 -0.77
N GLN A 93 -6.26 -13.14 -0.26
CA GLN A 93 -7.22 -12.06 -0.54
C GLN A 93 -6.68 -10.70 -0.08
N SER A 94 -5.95 -10.66 1.04
CA SER A 94 -5.34 -9.45 1.54
C SER A 94 -4.20 -8.95 0.63
N LEU A 95 -3.29 -9.84 0.22
CA LEU A 95 -2.22 -9.51 -0.73
C LEU A 95 -2.77 -9.08 -2.09
N GLN A 96 -3.82 -9.74 -2.58
CA GLN A 96 -4.50 -9.35 -3.81
C GLN A 96 -5.14 -7.96 -3.68
N GLY A 97 -5.80 -7.68 -2.56
CA GLY A 97 -6.39 -6.36 -2.29
C GLY A 97 -5.34 -5.26 -2.25
N VAL A 98 -4.19 -5.51 -1.61
CA VAL A 98 -3.04 -4.59 -1.60
C VAL A 98 -2.54 -4.33 -3.03
N ARG A 99 -2.35 -5.38 -3.84
CA ARG A 99 -1.89 -5.26 -5.22
C ARG A 99 -2.85 -4.42 -6.07
N GLN A 100 -4.15 -4.69 -5.95
CA GLN A 100 -5.18 -3.95 -6.68
C GLN A 100 -5.19 -2.47 -6.30
N ALA A 101 -5.14 -2.17 -5.00
CA ALA A 101 -5.15 -0.80 -4.52
C ALA A 101 -3.90 -0.02 -4.97
N ALA A 102 -2.72 -0.63 -4.85
CA ALA A 102 -1.46 -0.02 -5.30
C ALA A 102 -1.46 0.21 -6.82
N TRP A 103 -1.94 -0.75 -7.61
CA TRP A 103 -2.07 -0.59 -9.05
C TRP A 103 -3.03 0.54 -9.43
N LEU A 104 -4.19 0.65 -8.77
CA LEU A 104 -5.15 1.72 -8.99
C LEU A 104 -4.55 3.10 -8.74
N VAL A 105 -3.82 3.25 -7.63
CA VAL A 105 -3.15 4.50 -7.30
C VAL A 105 -2.07 4.82 -8.34
N SER A 106 -1.19 3.87 -8.66
CA SER A 106 -0.16 4.07 -9.69
C SER A 106 -0.73 4.43 -11.06
N ALA A 107 -1.90 3.89 -11.43
CA ALA A 107 -2.52 4.12 -12.73
C ALA A 107 -3.28 5.47 -12.82
N LYS A 108 -3.71 6.04 -11.70
CA LYS A 108 -4.69 7.15 -11.68
C LYS A 108 -4.29 8.35 -10.83
N ALA A 109 -3.20 8.25 -10.09
CA ALA A 109 -2.66 9.32 -9.26
C ALA A 109 -1.25 9.71 -9.72
N SER A 110 -0.66 10.72 -9.10
CA SER A 110 0.72 11.12 -9.40
C SER A 110 1.73 10.07 -8.91
N PRO A 111 2.96 10.03 -9.45
CA PRO A 111 4.02 9.19 -8.91
C PRO A 111 4.31 9.46 -7.42
N GLU A 112 4.17 10.70 -6.99
CA GLU A 112 4.31 11.11 -5.58
C GLU A 112 3.21 10.50 -4.71
N ASP A 113 1.95 10.54 -5.15
CA ASP A 113 0.83 9.89 -4.48
C ASP A 113 1.03 8.38 -4.38
N ALA A 114 1.49 7.75 -5.47
CA ALA A 114 1.77 6.32 -5.49
C ALA A 114 2.88 5.93 -4.51
N ALA A 115 3.98 6.70 -4.47
CA ALA A 115 5.05 6.49 -3.52
C ALA A 115 4.58 6.65 -2.07
N ALA A 116 3.84 7.71 -1.78
CA ALA A 116 3.29 7.97 -0.44
C ALA A 116 2.30 6.89 -0.01
N TYR A 117 1.43 6.44 -0.91
CA TYR A 117 0.49 5.35 -0.65
C TYR A 117 1.21 4.04 -0.34
N ARG A 118 2.21 3.64 -1.14
CA ARG A 118 3.02 2.44 -0.87
C ARG A 118 3.73 2.51 0.48
N ALA A 119 4.30 3.67 0.81
CA ALA A 119 4.95 3.90 2.10
C ALA A 119 3.96 3.73 3.28
N MET A 120 2.75 4.27 3.14
CA MET A 120 1.68 4.07 4.14
C MET A 120 1.31 2.57 4.28
N LEU A 121 1.13 1.84 3.19
CA LEU A 121 0.79 0.41 3.24
C LEU A 121 1.85 -0.41 4.00
N ILE A 122 3.12 -0.14 3.73
CA ILE A 122 4.24 -0.77 4.45
C ILE A 122 4.25 -0.38 5.92
N ASN A 123 4.05 0.90 6.24
CA ASN A 123 4.04 1.35 7.63
C ASN A 123 2.92 0.68 8.46
N VAL A 124 1.74 0.51 7.85
CA VAL A 124 0.62 -0.20 8.48
C VAL A 124 0.98 -1.66 8.76
N ALA A 125 1.59 -2.36 7.80
CA ALA A 125 2.03 -3.74 7.98
C ALA A 125 3.08 -3.86 9.11
N GLU A 126 4.09 -2.99 9.13
CA GLU A 126 5.13 -2.96 10.17
C GLU A 126 4.55 -2.70 11.57
N ARG A 127 3.63 -1.74 11.69
CA ARG A 127 2.96 -1.43 12.96
C ARG A 127 2.07 -2.56 13.44
N THR A 128 1.40 -3.24 12.51
CA THR A 128 0.57 -4.41 12.84
C THR A 128 1.42 -5.53 13.42
N ALA A 129 2.56 -5.86 12.80
CA ALA A 129 3.52 -6.82 13.35
C ALA A 129 4.13 -6.35 14.69
N GLY A 130 4.28 -5.04 14.87
CA GLY A 130 4.74 -4.44 16.12
C GLY A 130 3.76 -4.60 17.29
N ALA A 131 2.45 -4.55 17.01
CA ALA A 131 1.41 -4.60 18.04
C ALA A 131 1.25 -5.99 18.69
N ALA A 132 1.50 -7.05 17.92
CA ALA A 132 1.51 -8.43 18.43
C ALA A 132 2.52 -8.65 19.59
N LYS A 133 3.59 -7.84 19.63
CA LYS A 133 4.62 -7.88 20.69
C LYS A 133 4.07 -7.59 22.08
N GLU A 134 3.03 -6.77 22.19
CA GLU A 134 2.42 -6.36 23.47
C GLU A 134 1.28 -7.30 23.90
N GLY A 135 0.79 -8.15 23.00
CA GLY A 135 -0.38 -9.03 23.21
C GLY A 135 -0.06 -10.50 23.50
N GLY A 136 1.22 -10.87 23.65
CA GLY A 136 1.67 -12.24 23.92
C GLY A 136 1.03 -12.83 25.19
N PHE A 137 0.22 -13.86 24.98
CA PHE A 137 -0.80 -14.50 25.84
C PHE A 137 -0.68 -14.47 27.39
N LEU A 138 0.47 -14.27 28.03
CA LEU A 138 0.58 -14.33 29.50
C LEU A 138 1.85 -13.65 30.05
N GLY A 139 2.35 -12.57 29.45
CA GLY A 139 3.52 -11.85 30.00
C GLY A 139 4.84 -12.63 29.96
N ILE A 140 4.94 -13.67 29.13
CA ILE A 140 6.19 -14.36 28.81
C ILE A 140 6.46 -14.17 27.31
N GLY A 141 7.24 -13.12 27.02
CA GLY A 141 8.02 -12.93 25.79
C GLY A 141 7.37 -13.34 24.47
N GLY A 142 6.59 -12.45 23.85
CA GLY A 142 6.35 -12.51 22.42
C GLY A 142 7.65 -12.23 21.67
N GLU A 143 8.06 -13.14 20.79
CA GLU A 143 9.24 -12.99 19.94
C GLU A 143 9.14 -11.68 19.12
N GLN A 144 10.26 -10.96 18.97
CA GLN A 144 10.39 -9.88 17.99
C GLN A 144 9.84 -10.36 16.65
N VAL A 145 8.96 -9.59 15.98
CA VAL A 145 8.38 -9.84 14.63
C VAL A 145 8.83 -11.18 14.06
N ASN A 146 7.99 -12.20 14.20
CA ASN A 146 8.41 -13.57 13.94
C ASN A 146 8.70 -13.78 12.44
N ASP A 147 9.35 -14.90 12.12
CA ASP A 147 9.79 -15.18 10.75
C ASP A 147 8.64 -15.14 9.72
N LYS A 148 7.41 -15.51 10.12
CA LYS A 148 6.24 -15.50 9.24
C LYS A 148 5.77 -14.08 8.95
N GLU A 149 5.71 -13.22 9.96
CA GLU A 149 5.35 -11.80 9.81
C GLU A 149 6.40 -11.07 8.96
N ARG A 150 7.68 -11.35 9.22
CA ARG A 150 8.78 -10.78 8.43
C ARG A 150 8.70 -11.20 6.97
N ALA A 151 8.41 -12.46 6.70
CA ALA A 151 8.23 -12.97 5.35
C ALA A 151 7.08 -12.26 4.62
N VAL A 152 5.95 -11.98 5.29
CA VAL A 152 4.85 -11.22 4.70
C VAL A 152 5.25 -9.78 4.40
N ILE A 153 5.95 -9.10 5.32
CA ILE A 153 6.37 -7.71 5.10
C ILE A 153 7.32 -7.64 3.89
N GLU A 154 8.26 -8.57 3.77
CA GLU A 154 9.14 -8.64 2.60
C GLU A 154 8.37 -8.95 1.31
N GLU A 155 7.36 -9.83 1.36
CA GLU A 155 6.48 -10.07 0.21
C GLU A 155 5.68 -8.81 -0.17
N LEU A 156 5.17 -8.05 0.80
CA LEU A 156 4.50 -6.78 0.57
C LEU A 156 5.46 -5.75 -0.04
N ARG A 157 6.70 -5.65 0.43
CA ARG A 157 7.72 -4.78 -0.18
C ARG A 157 7.99 -5.17 -1.64
N ALA A 158 8.16 -6.46 -1.91
CA ALA A 158 8.39 -6.94 -3.27
C ALA A 158 7.19 -6.64 -4.18
N LEU A 159 5.97 -6.91 -3.70
CA LEU A 159 4.72 -6.66 -4.41
C LEU A 159 4.55 -5.16 -4.74
N LEU A 160 4.85 -4.28 -3.79
CA LEU A 160 4.71 -2.84 -3.96
C LEU A 160 5.85 -2.23 -4.78
N GLY A 161 7.05 -2.81 -4.74
CA GLY A 161 8.21 -2.43 -5.56
C GLY A 161 8.09 -2.82 -7.03
N GLN A 162 7.32 -3.87 -7.35
CA GLN A 162 7.02 -4.29 -8.73
C GLN A 162 5.98 -3.39 -9.43
N GLY A 163 5.30 -2.51 -8.68
CA GLY A 163 4.33 -1.54 -9.22
C GLY A 163 4.95 -0.25 -9.76
N GLU A 164 6.28 -0.10 -9.66
CA GLU A 164 7.03 0.91 -10.39
C GLU A 164 7.10 0.45 -11.85
N ALA A 165 6.40 1.13 -12.77
CA ALA A 165 6.72 0.98 -14.18
C ALA A 165 8.23 1.25 -14.35
N PRO A 166 8.98 0.44 -15.12
CA PRO A 166 10.39 0.72 -15.34
C PRO A 166 10.52 2.16 -15.85
N ALA A 167 11.33 2.96 -15.16
CA ALA A 167 11.66 4.31 -15.60
C ALA A 167 12.07 4.27 -17.08
N PRO A 168 11.62 5.20 -17.93
CA PRO A 168 12.11 5.26 -19.30
C PRO A 168 13.62 5.56 -19.26
N ASP A 169 14.38 4.61 -19.79
CA ASP A 169 15.80 4.59 -20.13
C ASP A 169 16.66 5.81 -19.77
N ALA A 170 17.61 5.60 -18.86
CA ALA A 170 18.82 6.41 -18.76
C ALA A 170 20.00 5.78 -19.54
N THR A 171 19.76 5.20 -20.72
CA THR A 171 20.85 4.82 -21.65
C THR A 171 20.36 4.81 -23.10
N SER A 172 20.26 5.99 -23.70
CA SER A 172 20.37 6.17 -25.15
C SER A 172 20.78 7.61 -25.43
N SER A 173 22.09 7.86 -25.38
CA SER A 173 22.65 9.07 -25.99
C SER A 173 22.32 9.06 -27.49
N PRO A 174 21.85 10.17 -28.07
CA PRO A 174 21.70 10.24 -29.51
C PRO A 174 23.10 10.25 -30.13
N LEU A 175 23.40 9.23 -30.94
CA LEU A 175 24.51 9.27 -31.87
C LEU A 175 24.24 10.42 -32.85
N ILE A 176 24.91 11.55 -32.62
CA ILE A 176 25.06 12.61 -33.60
C ILE A 176 25.71 12.00 -34.84
N ALA A 177 24.93 11.91 -35.92
CA ALA A 177 25.46 11.70 -37.26
C ALA A 177 26.17 12.99 -37.70
N PRO A 178 27.42 12.95 -38.16
CA PRO A 178 27.95 14.08 -38.91
C PRO A 178 27.30 14.09 -40.31
N SER A 179 26.59 15.18 -40.62
CA SER A 179 26.17 15.54 -41.98
C SER A 179 27.38 15.84 -42.88
N PRO A 180 27.23 15.74 -44.22
CA PRO A 180 28.36 15.75 -45.14
C PRO A 180 28.82 17.19 -45.43
N ASP A 181 30.11 17.47 -45.29
CA ASP A 181 30.68 18.74 -45.74
C ASP A 181 31.13 18.64 -47.21
N GLY A 182 30.26 19.12 -48.08
CA GLY A 182 30.69 19.58 -49.39
C GLY A 182 31.51 20.87 -49.25
N SER A 183 32.82 20.77 -49.41
CA SER A 183 33.73 21.82 -49.88
C SER A 183 35.05 21.12 -50.24
N GLY A 184 35.40 20.90 -51.50
CA GLY A 184 35.73 21.95 -52.45
C GLY A 184 37.13 22.49 -52.14
N ASN A 185 38.19 21.82 -52.63
CA ASN A 185 39.38 22.53 -53.13
C ASN A 185 40.29 21.64 -54.00
N SER A 186 40.76 22.30 -55.06
CA SER A 186 41.72 22.02 -56.11
C SER A 186 42.97 21.18 -55.77
N ASN A 187 43.32 20.21 -56.63
CA ASN A 187 44.39 20.32 -57.65
C ASN A 187 44.41 19.09 -58.57
#